data_AF-A0A7J4SDI5-F1
#
_entry.id   AF-A0A7J4SDI5-F1
#
_cell.length_a   1.000
_cell.length_b   1.000
_cell.length_c   1.000
_cell.angle_alpha   90.00
_cell.angle_beta   90.00
_cell.angle_gamma   90.00
#
_symmetry.space_group_name_H-M   'P 1'
#
loop_
_entity.id
_entity.type
_entity.pdbx_description
1 polymer ?
#
loop_
_entity_poly.entity_id
_entity_poly.type
_entity_poly.pdbx_seq_one_letter_code
_entity_poly.pdbx_strand_id
1 'polypeptide(L)'
;MELRFNNTSVDQILATFDLWVEEQPRTIEGHHSIDESGVDIHVVIHTQWLSYADDLYIHIECNGDDAVVWLHSSSRFGISDLGVNPDRILDLRTSLISVQHAGTPCS
;
A
#
# COMPACT_ATOMS: atom_id res chain seq x y z
N MET A 1 5.02 -8.62 -0.47
CA MET A 1 4.10 -9.42 0.35
C MET A 1 2.75 -9.41 -0.32
N GLU A 2 2.06 -10.55 -0.36
CA GLU A 2 0.70 -10.66 -0.91
C GLU A 2 -0.33 -10.71 0.22
N LEU A 3 -1.46 -10.03 0.04
CA LEU A 3 -2.63 -10.05 0.90
C LEU A 3 -3.88 -10.33 0.04
N ARG A 4 -4.83 -11.10 0.58
CA ARG A 4 -6.11 -11.38 -0.08
C ARG A 4 -7.26 -10.93 0.80
N PHE A 5 -8.20 -10.21 0.19
CA PHE A 5 -9.39 -9.67 0.84
C PHE A 5 -10.63 -10.25 0.19
N ASN A 6 -11.39 -11.03 0.96
CA ASN A 6 -12.56 -11.71 0.43
C ASN A 6 -13.71 -10.73 0.19
N ASN A 7 -14.37 -10.83 -0.96
CA ASN A 7 -15.56 -10.04 -1.29
C ASN A 7 -15.37 -8.54 -0.97
N THR A 8 -14.27 -7.97 -1.46
CA THR A 8 -13.84 -6.60 -1.19
C THR A 8 -13.45 -5.94 -2.49
N SER A 9 -13.92 -4.71 -2.73
CA SER A 9 -13.64 -4.00 -3.97
C SER A 9 -12.30 -3.26 -3.92
N VAL A 10 -11.71 -3.02 -5.09
CA VAL A 10 -10.47 -2.22 -5.22
C VAL A 10 -10.63 -0.85 -4.56
N ASP A 11 -11.76 -0.17 -4.77
CA ASP A 11 -12.03 1.15 -4.18
C ASP A 11 -11.95 1.18 -2.65
N GLN A 12 -12.37 0.08 -1.98
CA GLN A 12 -12.30 -0.01 -0.52
C GLN A 12 -10.86 -0.18 -0.02
N ILE A 13 -10.05 -0.95 -0.75
CA ILE A 13 -8.62 -1.09 -0.48
C ILE A 13 -7.93 0.27 -0.70
N LEU A 14 -8.23 0.94 -1.81
CA LEU A 14 -7.68 2.26 -2.15
C LEU A 14 -8.03 3.30 -1.09
N ALA A 15 -9.28 3.39 -0.67
CA ALA A 15 -9.70 4.32 0.37
C ALA A 15 -8.96 4.09 1.70
N THR A 16 -8.73 2.83 2.07
CA THR A 16 -7.96 2.48 3.28
C THR A 16 -6.49 2.85 3.13
N PHE A 17 -5.91 2.60 1.96
CA PHE A 17 -4.54 3.00 1.65
C PHE A 17 -4.36 4.53 1.69
N ASP A 18 -5.26 5.29 1.06
CA ASP A 18 -5.18 6.75 1.00
C ASP A 18 -5.23 7.36 2.42
N LEU A 19 -6.12 6.86 3.29
CA LEU A 19 -6.17 7.25 4.70
C LEU A 19 -4.85 6.95 5.42
N TRP A 20 -4.28 5.76 5.21
CA TRP A 20 -3.00 5.39 5.81
C TRP A 20 -1.85 6.28 5.32
N VAL A 21 -1.86 6.69 4.04
CA VAL A 21 -0.87 7.61 3.46
C VAL A 21 -0.97 9.00 4.08
N GLU A 22 -2.18 9.50 4.34
CA GLU A 22 -2.43 10.79 5.01
C GLU A 22 -1.87 10.82 6.45
N GLU A 23 -1.80 9.66 7.12
CA GLU A 23 -1.22 9.53 8.45
C GLU A 23 0.32 9.51 8.45
N GLN A 24 0.96 9.35 7.28
CA GLN A 24 2.41 9.31 7.21
C GLN A 24 3.03 10.70 7.38
N PRO A 25 4.12 10.82 8.17
CA PRO A 25 4.63 12.12 8.59
C PRO A 25 5.10 13.03 7.43
N ARG A 26 5.58 12.45 6.31
CA ARG A 26 6.00 13.17 5.10
C ARG A 26 5.90 12.29 3.84
N THR A 27 4.75 12.33 3.19
CA THR A 27 4.56 11.80 1.83
C THR A 27 4.81 12.93 0.82
N ILE A 28 5.62 12.69 -0.21
CA ILE A 28 6.03 13.74 -1.15
C ILE A 28 5.42 13.56 -2.55
N GLU A 29 5.34 12.32 -3.03
CA GLU A 29 4.85 12.01 -4.38
C GLU A 29 4.06 10.69 -4.34
N GLY A 30 2.87 10.69 -4.94
CA GLY A 30 2.08 9.49 -5.20
C GLY A 30 1.70 9.44 -6.67
N HIS A 31 2.09 8.38 -7.37
CA HIS A 31 1.68 8.11 -8.74
C HIS A 31 0.74 6.92 -8.74
N HIS A 32 -0.46 7.11 -9.30
CA HIS A 32 -1.45 6.06 -9.46
C HIS A 32 -1.58 5.78 -10.96
N SER A 33 -1.47 4.52 -11.34
CA SER A 33 -1.76 4.03 -12.68
C SER A 33 -2.91 3.03 -12.57
N ILE A 34 -3.91 3.19 -13.44
CA ILE A 34 -5.08 2.32 -13.49
C ILE A 34 -5.13 1.77 -14.91
N ASP A 35 -5.10 0.45 -15.03
CA ASP A 35 -5.24 -0.24 -16.30
C ASP A 35 -6.19 -1.46 -16.19
N GLU A 36 -6.26 -2.25 -17.25
CA GLU A 36 -7.12 -3.44 -17.32
C GLU A 36 -6.69 -4.57 -16.37
N SER A 37 -5.44 -4.54 -15.90
CA SER A 37 -4.86 -5.52 -14.99
C SER A 37 -5.05 -5.13 -13.53
N GLY A 38 -5.27 -3.85 -13.23
CA GLY A 38 -5.54 -3.40 -11.86
C GLY A 38 -5.10 -1.96 -11.59
N VAL A 39 -4.71 -1.73 -10.34
CA VAL A 39 -4.24 -0.43 -9.86
C VAL A 39 -2.83 -0.56 -9.32
N ASP A 40 -1.90 0.16 -9.94
CA ASP A 40 -0.52 0.31 -9.50
C ASP A 40 -0.32 1.66 -8.84
N ILE A 41 0.28 1.64 -7.66
CA ILE A 41 0.57 2.84 -6.87
C ILE A 41 2.05 2.83 -6.50
N HIS A 42 2.68 3.96 -6.71
CA HIS A 42 4.02 4.24 -6.21
C HIS A 42 3.99 5.50 -5.36
N VAL A 43 4.39 5.39 -4.09
CA VAL A 43 4.55 6.54 -3.21
C VAL A 43 5.96 6.66 -2.66
N VAL A 44 6.42 7.89 -2.52
CA VAL A 44 7.70 8.23 -1.88
C VAL A 44 7.43 8.77 -0.48
N ILE A 45 7.89 8.05 0.53
CA ILE A 45 7.70 8.37 1.94
C ILE A 45 9.04 8.70 2.57
N HIS A 46 9.12 9.82 3.26
CA HIS A 46 10.32 10.22 4.00
C HIS A 46 10.27 9.71 5.43
N THR A 47 11.29 8.95 5.82
CA THR A 47 11.45 8.54 7.21
C THR A 47 11.61 9.73 8.13
N GLN A 48 10.86 9.71 9.24
CA GLN A 48 11.10 10.64 10.33
C GLN A 48 12.55 10.46 10.83
N TRP A 49 13.21 11.55 11.21
CA TRP A 49 14.60 11.62 11.71
C TRP A 49 15.73 11.69 10.67
N LEU A 50 15.70 10.88 9.61
CA LEU A 50 16.81 10.84 8.63
C LEU A 50 16.42 11.36 7.24
N SER A 51 15.13 11.63 7.00
CA SER A 51 14.60 12.11 5.71
C SER A 51 15.02 11.23 4.52
N TYR A 52 15.27 9.93 4.74
CA TYR A 52 15.54 9.04 3.62
C TYR A 52 14.25 8.86 2.83
N ALA A 53 14.34 9.10 1.53
CA ALA A 53 13.27 8.81 0.59
C ALA A 53 13.24 7.30 0.37
N ASP A 54 12.15 6.69 0.78
CA ASP A 54 11.87 5.28 0.55
C ASP A 54 10.72 5.15 -0.43
N ASP A 55 10.82 4.13 -1.30
CA ASP A 55 9.78 3.79 -2.25
C ASP A 55 8.83 2.74 -1.64
N LEU A 56 7.53 2.94 -1.81
CA LEU A 56 6.49 1.97 -1.54
C LEU A 56 5.67 1.76 -2.82
N TYR A 57 5.57 0.50 -3.21
CA TYR A 57 4.81 0.03 -4.36
C TYR A 57 3.65 -0.82 -3.88
N ILE A 58 2.49 -0.57 -4.47
CA ILE A 58 1.28 -1.35 -4.26
C ILE A 58 0.71 -1.72 -5.63
N HIS A 59 0.36 -2.99 -5.79
CA HIS A 59 -0.45 -3.46 -6.89
C HIS A 59 -1.74 -4.06 -6.33
N ILE A 60 -2.89 -3.71 -6.91
CA ILE A 60 -4.21 -4.21 -6.51
C ILE A 60 -4.93 -4.73 -7.74
N GLU A 61 -5.36 -5.99 -7.73
CA GLU A 61 -6.18 -6.56 -8.80
C GLU A 61 -7.37 -7.34 -8.24
N CYS A 62 -8.39 -7.54 -9.08
CA CYS A 62 -9.49 -8.46 -8.76
C CYS A 62 -9.13 -9.89 -9.15
N ASN A 63 -9.42 -10.82 -8.26
CA ASN A 63 -9.33 -12.26 -8.49
C ASN A 63 -10.70 -12.90 -8.19
N GLY A 64 -11.60 -12.81 -9.17
CA GLY A 64 -13.03 -13.07 -8.94
C GLY A 64 -13.65 -12.00 -8.04
N ASP A 65 -14.43 -12.42 -7.05
CA ASP A 65 -15.05 -11.51 -6.08
C ASP A 65 -14.04 -10.91 -5.07
N ASP A 66 -12.84 -11.47 -4.98
CA ASP A 66 -11.81 -11.07 -4.03
C ASP A 66 -10.85 -10.02 -4.61
N ALA A 67 -10.29 -9.16 -3.76
CA ALA A 67 -9.16 -8.31 -4.10
C ALA A 67 -7.83 -8.94 -3.65
N VAL A 68 -6.82 -8.88 -4.49
CA VAL A 68 -5.44 -9.29 -4.17
C VAL A 68 -4.54 -8.07 -4.20
N VAL A 69 -3.72 -7.92 -3.16
CA VAL A 69 -2.86 -6.75 -2.94
C VAL A 69 -1.41 -7.22 -2.78
N TRP A 70 -0.51 -6.69 -3.60
CA TRP A 70 0.93 -6.87 -3.44
C TRP A 70 1.57 -5.60 -2.92
N LEU A 71 2.32 -5.74 -1.83
CA LEU A 71 3.05 -4.68 -1.17
C LEU A 71 4.56 -4.90 -1.33
N HIS A 72 5.29 -3.88 -1.76
CA HIS A 72 6.75 -3.90 -1.81
C HIS A 72 7.31 -2.55 -1.38
N SER A 73 8.33 -2.54 -0.53
CA SER A 73 9.01 -1.30 -0.13
C SER A 73 10.52 -1.48 -0.22
N SER A 74 11.21 -0.42 -0.65
CA SER A 74 12.64 -0.42 -0.92
C SER A 74 13.25 0.93 -0.57
N SER A 75 14.47 0.91 -0.01
CA SER A 75 15.24 2.13 0.24
C SER A 75 16.03 2.54 -0.99
N ARG A 76 16.05 3.84 -1.31
CA ARG A 76 16.85 4.38 -2.42
C ARG A 76 18.36 4.39 -2.14
N PHE A 77 18.76 4.41 -0.87
CA PHE A 77 20.17 4.61 -0.50
C PHE A 77 20.95 3.30 -0.28
N GLY A 78 20.31 2.13 -0.37
CA GLY A 78 20.96 0.81 -0.32
C GLY A 78 21.69 0.45 0.99
N ILE A 79 21.86 1.40 1.91
CA ILE A 79 22.41 1.20 3.25
C ILE A 79 21.23 1.01 4.19
N SER A 80 21.27 -0.08 4.97
CA SER A 80 20.24 -0.52 5.90
C SER A 80 19.40 0.62 6.47
N ASP A 81 18.11 0.57 6.16
CA ASP A 81 17.04 1.46 6.62
C ASP A 81 16.69 1.28 8.10
N LEU A 82 17.55 0.60 8.88
CA LEU A 82 17.33 0.24 10.28
C LEU A 82 15.98 -0.48 10.54
N GLY A 83 15.42 -1.17 9.54
CA GLY A 83 14.16 -1.91 9.66
C GLY A 83 12.92 -1.13 9.21
N VAL A 84 13.06 0.12 8.77
CA VAL A 84 11.93 0.99 8.40
C VAL A 84 11.07 0.41 7.28
N ASN A 85 11.63 -0.07 6.16
CA ASN A 85 10.82 -0.57 5.05
C ASN A 85 10.05 -1.83 5.44
N PRO A 86 10.67 -2.83 6.11
CA PRO A 86 9.93 -3.94 6.71
C PRO A 86 8.81 -3.48 7.66
N ASP A 87 9.11 -2.55 8.58
CA ASP A 87 8.13 -2.06 9.56
C ASP A 87 6.97 -1.34 8.87
N ARG A 88 7.24 -0.57 7.81
CA ARG A 88 6.22 0.10 6.99
C ARG A 88 5.29 -0.89 6.31
N ILE A 89 5.83 -1.98 5.76
CA ILE A 89 5.02 -3.03 5.14
C ILE A 89 4.11 -3.71 6.17
N LEU A 90 4.59 -3.91 7.41
CA LEU A 90 3.80 -4.47 8.49
C LEU A 90 2.73 -3.50 9.00
N ASP A 91 3.06 -2.22 9.10
CA ASP A 91 2.13 -1.16 9.51
C ASP A 91 0.99 -0.98 8.51
N LEU A 92 1.31 -0.84 7.22
CA LEU A 92 0.31 -0.77 6.15
C LEU A 92 -0.57 -2.03 6.12
N ARG A 93 0.03 -3.22 6.23
CA ARG A 93 -0.74 -4.47 6.34
C ARG A 93 -1.73 -4.40 7.48
N THR A 94 -1.31 -3.93 8.64
CA THR A 94 -2.15 -3.85 9.84
C THR A 94 -3.33 -2.91 9.61
N SER A 95 -3.09 -1.75 8.99
CA SER A 95 -4.15 -0.82 8.58
C SER A 95 -5.16 -1.51 7.65
N LEU A 96 -4.67 -2.11 6.55
CA LEU A 96 -5.52 -2.78 5.56
C LEU A 96 -6.38 -3.92 6.15
N ILE A 97 -5.87 -4.72 7.10
CA ILE A 97 -6.65 -5.83 7.69
C ILE A 97 -7.55 -5.40 8.85
N SER A 98 -7.29 -4.25 9.47
CA SER A 98 -8.06 -3.76 10.63
C SER A 98 -9.41 -3.15 10.24
N VAL A 99 -9.53 -2.68 9.00
CA VAL A 99 -10.75 -2.08 8.48
C VAL A 99 -11.73 -3.16 8.04
N GLN A 100 -12.99 -3.04 8.49
CA GLN A 100 -14.07 -3.90 8.02
C GLN A 100 -14.52 -3.42 6.64
N HIS A 101 -14.20 -4.19 5.59
CA HIS A 101 -14.69 -3.93 4.24
C HIS A 101 -16.17 -4.30 4.13
N ALA A 102 -16.96 -3.51 3.39
CA ALA A 102 -18.42 -3.62 3.39
C ALA A 102 -18.99 -4.84 2.64
N GLY A 103 -18.14 -5.80 2.25
CA GLY A 103 -18.57 -7.00 1.54
C GLY A 103 -19.00 -6.72 0.09
N THR A 104 -18.34 -5.78 -0.58
CA THR A 104 -18.61 -5.45 -1.98
C THR A 104 -17.70 -6.28 -2.87
N PRO A 105 -18.21 -7.08 -3.82
CA PRO A 105 -17.36 -7.90 -4.68
C PRO A 105 -16.48 -7.03 -5.58
N CYS A 106 -15.31 -7.56 -5.94
CA CYS A 106 -14.34 -6.86 -6.77
C CYS A 106 -14.75 -6.80 -8.26
N SER A 107 -15.32 -7.89 -8.79
CA SER A 107 -15.77 -8.03 -10.18
C SER A 107 -17.26 -7.78 -10.41
#